data_AF-A0A0A7GBX0-F1
#
_entry.id   AF-A0A0A7GBX0-F1
#
_cell.length_a   1.000
_cell.length_b   1.000
_cell.length_c   1.000
_cell.angle_alpha   90.00
_cell.angle_beta   90.00
_cell.angle_gamma   90.00
#
_symmetry.space_group_name_H-M   'P 1'
#
loop_
_entity.id
_entity.type
_entity.pdbx_description
1 polymer ?
#
loop_
_entity_poly.entity_id
_entity_poly.type
_entity_poly.pdbx_seq_one_letter_code
_entity_poly.pdbx_strand_id
1 'polypeptide(L)'
;MKERIEDVIAWIDEAEEDKKSRLAVYKAFQEAVEAACDLISMFLKDSGYLPKDDYSNFEKWGELADRRISDCLKVANGLRNRLVHHYNGLDDKLALDSMRDIIPCLEEFIQVMGSWLEEKLQSM
;
A
#
# COMPACT_ATOMS: atom_id res chain seq x y z
N MET A 1 1.24 -7.07 -5.83
CA MET A 1 0.30 -6.20 -5.11
C MET A 1 -1.11 -6.78 -5.07
N LYS A 2 -1.82 -6.92 -6.20
CA LYS A 2 -3.20 -7.44 -6.25
C LYS A 2 -3.41 -8.74 -5.46
N GLU A 3 -2.63 -9.77 -5.77
CA GLU A 3 -2.68 -11.06 -5.06
C GLU A 3 -2.49 -10.92 -3.54
N ARG A 4 -1.63 -10.01 -3.08
CA ARG A 4 -1.39 -9.79 -1.65
C ARG A 4 -2.59 -9.10 -0.98
N ILE A 5 -3.30 -8.22 -1.69
CA ILE A 5 -4.56 -7.63 -1.20
C ILE A 5 -5.65 -8.70 -1.12
N GLU A 6 -5.76 -9.56 -2.13
CA GLU A 6 -6.70 -10.69 -2.14
C GLU A 6 -6.45 -11.64 -0.95
N ASP A 7 -5.18 -11.95 -0.66
CA ASP A 7 -4.78 -12.73 0.51
C ASP A 7 -5.17 -12.04 1.83
N VAL A 8 -4.96 -10.72 1.95
CA VAL A 8 -5.41 -9.97 3.13
C VAL A 8 -6.92 -10.11 3.30
N ILE A 9 -7.71 -9.84 2.26
CA ILE A 9 -9.17 -9.95 2.30
C ILE A 9 -9.61 -11.37 2.70
N ALA A 10 -8.96 -12.39 2.16
CA ALA A 10 -9.31 -13.78 2.41
C ALA A 10 -9.06 -14.23 3.87
N TRP A 11 -8.05 -13.67 4.53
CA TRP A 11 -7.59 -14.17 5.85
C TRP A 11 -7.84 -13.20 7.01
N ILE A 12 -8.35 -11.98 6.75
CA ILE A 12 -8.45 -10.92 7.75
C ILE A 12 -9.37 -11.28 8.92
N ASP A 13 -10.42 -12.05 8.69
CA ASP A 13 -11.35 -12.47 9.75
C ASP A 13 -10.73 -13.57 10.63
N GLU A 14 -9.99 -14.52 10.02
CA GLU A 14 -9.25 -15.54 10.78
C GLU A 14 -8.13 -14.93 11.65
N ALA A 15 -7.54 -13.81 11.19
CA ALA A 15 -6.47 -13.11 11.88
C ALA A 15 -6.89 -12.50 13.24
N GLU A 16 -8.18 -12.32 13.49
CA GLU A 16 -8.66 -11.83 14.79
C GLU A 16 -8.37 -12.84 15.91
N GLU A 17 -8.49 -14.13 15.59
CA GLU A 17 -8.38 -15.21 16.57
C GLU A 17 -7.05 -15.99 16.46
N ASP A 18 -6.55 -16.19 15.23
CA ASP A 18 -5.33 -16.98 14.99
C ASP A 18 -4.09 -16.11 14.74
N LYS A 19 -3.07 -16.32 15.57
CA LYS A 19 -1.80 -15.58 15.48
C LYS A 19 -1.07 -15.84 14.16
N LYS A 20 -1.12 -17.06 13.62
CA LYS A 20 -0.42 -17.39 12.38
C LYS A 20 -1.09 -16.69 11.19
N SER A 21 -2.41 -16.75 11.08
CA SER A 21 -3.19 -16.01 10.09
C SER A 21 -2.96 -14.51 10.22
N ARG A 22 -2.90 -13.97 11.45
CA ARG A 22 -2.57 -12.56 11.68
C ARG A 22 -1.21 -12.15 11.14
N LEU A 23 -0.17 -12.94 11.41
CA LEU A 23 1.17 -12.66 10.88
C LEU A 23 1.21 -12.78 9.34
N ALA A 24 0.44 -13.70 8.75
CA ALA A 24 0.31 -13.82 7.30
C ALA A 24 -0.37 -12.58 6.70
N VAL A 25 -1.48 -12.12 7.28
CA VAL A 25 -2.18 -10.88 6.88
C VAL A 25 -1.25 -9.67 7.00
N TYR A 26 -0.53 -9.54 8.11
CA TYR A 26 0.41 -8.44 8.29
C TYR A 26 1.50 -8.44 7.22
N LYS A 27 2.04 -9.61 6.88
CA LYS A 27 3.07 -9.72 5.86
C LYS A 27 2.53 -9.41 4.47
N ALA A 28 1.36 -9.94 4.12
CA ALA A 28 0.71 -9.65 2.84
C ALA A 28 0.40 -8.15 2.68
N PHE A 29 -0.11 -7.50 3.74
CA PHE A 29 -0.34 -6.05 3.74
C PHE A 29 0.97 -5.26 3.57
N GLN A 30 2.03 -5.61 4.31
CA GLN A 30 3.34 -4.96 4.17
C GLN A 30 3.86 -5.03 2.74
N GLU A 31 3.81 -6.22 2.12
CA GLU A 31 4.25 -6.42 0.73
C GLU A 31 3.40 -5.64 -0.28
N ALA A 32 2.09 -5.51 -0.03
CA ALA A 32 1.23 -4.70 -0.89
C ALA A 32 1.61 -3.20 -0.83
N VAL A 33 1.89 -2.68 0.37
CA VAL A 33 2.31 -1.28 0.55
C VAL A 33 3.71 -1.03 0.01
N GLU A 34 4.66 -1.94 0.22
CA GLU A 34 6.01 -1.84 -0.35
C GLU A 34 5.98 -1.82 -1.89
N ALA A 35 5.16 -2.69 -2.49
CA ALA A 35 4.96 -2.66 -3.93
C ALA A 35 4.36 -1.33 -4.43
N ALA A 36 3.49 -0.68 -3.64
CA ALA A 36 2.96 0.63 -3.98
C ALA A 36 4.05 1.72 -3.94
N CYS A 37 4.94 1.70 -2.93
CA CYS A 37 6.09 2.61 -2.85
C CYS A 37 7.03 2.46 -4.07
N ASP A 38 7.31 1.21 -4.46
CA ASP A 38 8.18 0.92 -5.62
C ASP A 38 7.54 1.41 -6.92
N LEU A 39 6.25 1.14 -7.13
CA LEU A 39 5.50 1.60 -8.31
C LEU A 39 5.49 3.12 -8.41
N ILE A 40 5.28 3.83 -7.29
CA ILE A 40 5.32 5.30 -7.28
C ILE A 40 6.73 5.82 -7.60
N SER A 41 7.76 5.17 -7.06
CA SER A 41 9.15 5.54 -7.34
C SER A 41 9.47 5.38 -8.84
N MET A 42 8.98 4.29 -9.46
CA MET A 42 9.10 4.09 -10.90
C MET A 42 8.31 5.13 -11.71
N PHE A 43 7.07 5.42 -11.31
CA PHE A 43 6.25 6.46 -11.93
C PHE A 43 6.95 7.82 -11.95
N LEU A 44 7.50 8.24 -10.81
CA LEU A 44 8.18 9.53 -10.68
C LEU A 44 9.41 9.59 -11.56
N LYS A 45 10.20 8.52 -11.59
CA LYS A 45 11.36 8.39 -12.47
C LYS A 45 10.99 8.55 -13.95
N ASP A 46 9.96 7.84 -14.40
CA ASP A 46 9.48 7.89 -15.79
C ASP A 46 8.79 9.22 -16.14
N SER A 47 8.41 9.98 -15.11
CA SER A 47 7.88 11.34 -15.22
C SER A 47 8.97 12.42 -15.12
N GLY A 48 10.24 12.04 -15.06
CA GLY A 48 11.39 12.96 -15.04
C GLY A 48 11.76 13.52 -13.65
N TYR A 49 11.21 12.95 -12.58
CA TYR A 49 11.53 13.33 -11.20
C TYR A 49 12.50 12.32 -10.57
N LEU A 50 13.37 12.80 -9.69
CA LEU A 50 14.24 11.94 -8.90
C LEU A 50 13.45 11.37 -7.71
N PRO A 51 13.29 10.04 -7.58
CA PRO A 51 12.67 9.43 -6.40
C PRO A 51 13.50 9.72 -5.14
N LYS A 52 12.81 9.99 -4.04
CA LYS A 52 13.35 10.26 -2.70
C LYS A 52 12.80 9.24 -1.71
N ASP A 53 12.53 9.65 -0.48
CA ASP A 53 11.82 8.84 0.53
C ASP A 53 10.32 8.68 0.19
N ASP A 54 9.69 7.68 0.81
CA ASP A 54 8.29 7.33 0.59
C ASP A 54 7.32 8.51 0.74
N TYR A 55 7.46 9.33 1.79
CA TYR A 55 6.53 10.44 2.05
C TYR A 55 6.65 11.53 0.99
N SER A 56 7.88 11.94 0.66
CA SER A 56 8.14 12.87 -0.43
C SER A 56 7.64 12.35 -1.78
N ASN A 57 7.79 11.04 -2.03
CA ASN A 57 7.33 10.40 -3.25
C ASN A 57 5.80 10.38 -3.34
N PHE A 58 5.10 10.04 -2.26
CA PHE A 58 3.63 10.09 -2.21
C PHE A 58 3.11 11.50 -2.46
N GLU A 59 3.67 12.51 -1.79
CA GLU A 59 3.26 13.89 -2.00
C GLU A 59 3.43 14.30 -3.46
N LYS A 60 4.60 14.02 -4.04
CA LYS A 60 4.86 14.39 -5.44
C LYS A 60 3.96 13.64 -6.42
N TRP A 61 3.74 12.35 -6.20
CA TRP A 61 2.84 11.55 -7.03
C TRP A 61 1.39 12.05 -6.91
N GLY A 62 0.95 12.41 -5.71
CA GLY A 62 -0.39 12.95 -5.48
C GLY A 62 -0.65 14.29 -6.19
N GLU A 63 0.37 15.13 -6.37
CA GLU A 63 0.28 16.34 -7.20
C GLU A 63 0.09 16.02 -8.70
N LEU A 64 0.63 14.89 -9.16
CA LEU A 64 0.67 14.52 -10.58
C LEU A 64 -0.50 13.61 -10.99
N ALA A 65 -0.99 12.78 -10.07
CA ALA A 65 -1.96 11.73 -10.35
C ALA A 65 -3.22 11.88 -9.48
N ASP A 66 -3.15 11.50 -8.19
CA ASP A 66 -4.31 11.55 -7.31
C ASP A 66 -3.91 11.84 -5.85
N ARG A 67 -4.27 13.04 -5.37
CA ARG A 67 -3.96 13.50 -4.01
C ARG A 67 -4.68 12.69 -2.93
N ARG A 68 -5.92 12.24 -3.18
CA ARG A 68 -6.71 11.48 -2.21
C ARG A 68 -6.10 10.09 -1.98
N ILE A 69 -5.71 9.42 -3.07
CA ILE A 69 -5.02 8.13 -2.97
C ILE A 69 -3.66 8.31 -2.29
N SER A 70 -2.93 9.39 -2.62
CA SER A 70 -1.65 9.71 -1.97
C SER A 70 -1.77 9.83 -0.43
N ASP A 71 -2.78 10.53 0.06
CA ASP A 71 -2.98 10.71 1.50
C ASP A 71 -3.33 9.38 2.19
N CYS A 72 -4.11 8.53 1.53
CA CYS A 72 -4.36 7.16 2.00
C CYS A 72 -3.07 6.29 2.01
N LEU A 73 -2.23 6.37 0.97
CA LEU A 73 -0.96 5.63 0.92
C LEU A 73 0.01 6.05 2.04
N LYS A 74 0.01 7.32 2.45
CA LYS A 74 0.76 7.78 3.64
C LYS A 74 0.28 7.07 4.91
N VAL A 75 -1.04 6.91 5.08
CA VAL A 75 -1.62 6.17 6.21
C VAL A 75 -1.23 4.69 6.15
N ALA A 76 -1.34 4.07 4.97
CA ALA A 76 -0.93 2.68 4.75
C ALA A 76 0.55 2.45 5.08
N ASN A 77 1.42 3.37 4.66
CA ASN A 77 2.85 3.32 4.95
C ASN A 77 3.14 3.49 6.45
N GLY A 78 2.39 4.37 7.13
CA GLY A 78 2.44 4.51 8.58
C GLY A 78 2.08 3.21 9.30
N LEU A 79 1.02 2.52 8.86
CA LEU A 79 0.62 1.22 9.41
C LEU A 79 1.69 0.15 9.16
N ARG A 80 2.17 0.01 7.92
CA ARG A 80 3.28 -0.88 7.55
C ARG A 80 4.48 -0.71 8.50
N ASN A 81 4.94 0.52 8.71
CA ASN A 81 6.07 0.82 9.60
C ASN A 81 5.78 0.40 11.05
N ARG A 82 4.55 0.61 11.55
CA ARG A 82 4.16 0.20 12.89
C ARG A 82 4.14 -1.32 13.06
N LEU A 83 3.68 -2.06 12.05
CA LEU A 83 3.69 -3.53 12.06
C LEU A 83 5.11 -4.09 12.15
N VAL A 84 6.09 -3.46 11.49
CA VAL A 84 7.50 -3.88 11.51
C VAL A 84 8.17 -3.57 12.84
N HIS A 85 7.96 -2.36 13.36
CA HIS A 85 8.72 -1.87 14.51
C HIS A 85 8.13 -2.20 15.88
N HIS A 86 6.89 -2.71 15.95
CA HIS A 86 6.21 -3.13 17.20
C HIS A 86 6.29 -2.09 18.35
N TYR A 87 6.42 -0.79 18.06
CA TYR A 87 6.49 0.24 19.09
C TYR A 87 5.22 0.17 19.97
N ASN A 88 5.41 -0.12 21.26
CA ASN A 88 4.42 -0.01 22.34
C ASN A 88 3.17 -0.91 22.29
N GLY A 89 3.31 -2.19 21.91
CA GLY A 89 2.18 -3.12 21.97
C GLY A 89 1.17 -2.79 20.88
N LEU A 90 1.37 -3.41 19.71
CA LEU A 90 0.44 -3.31 18.60
C LEU A 90 -0.94 -3.80 19.05
N ASP A 91 -1.94 -2.94 18.97
CA ASP A 91 -3.34 -3.35 19.08
C ASP A 91 -3.72 -4.04 17.78
N ASP A 92 -3.78 -5.37 17.83
CA ASP A 92 -4.04 -6.21 16.67
C ASP A 92 -5.41 -5.92 16.05
N LYS A 93 -6.42 -5.63 16.87
CA LYS A 93 -7.76 -5.32 16.37
C LYS A 93 -7.76 -4.00 15.61
N LEU A 94 -7.17 -2.96 16.21
CA LEU A 94 -7.03 -1.67 15.54
C LEU A 94 -6.24 -1.77 14.23
N ALA A 95 -5.20 -2.62 14.20
CA ALA A 95 -4.41 -2.85 12.99
C ALA A 95 -5.25 -3.51 11.88
N LEU A 96 -5.99 -4.57 12.19
CA LEU A 96 -6.85 -5.26 11.21
C LEU A 96 -7.99 -4.35 10.73
N ASP A 97 -8.64 -3.60 11.62
CA ASP A 97 -9.67 -2.63 11.24
C ASP A 97 -9.09 -1.52 10.33
N SER A 98 -7.90 -1.02 10.65
CA SER A 98 -7.22 -0.05 9.78
C SER A 98 -6.91 -0.63 8.40
N MET A 99 -6.55 -1.93 8.31
CA MET A 99 -6.34 -2.59 7.02
C MET A 99 -7.64 -2.65 6.21
N ARG A 100 -8.77 -3.01 6.84
CA ARG A 100 -10.09 -3.03 6.20
C ARG A 100 -10.43 -1.67 5.57
N ASP A 101 -10.16 -0.58 6.29
CA ASP A 101 -10.41 0.78 5.80
C ASP A 101 -9.48 1.18 4.63
N ILE A 102 -8.25 0.65 4.60
CA ILE A 102 -7.23 1.00 3.59
C ILE A 102 -7.39 0.20 2.30
N ILE A 103 -7.87 -1.05 2.37
CA ILE A 103 -7.96 -1.97 1.23
C ILE A 103 -8.65 -1.35 0.00
N PRO A 104 -9.84 -0.73 0.09
CA PRO A 104 -10.51 -0.15 -1.08
C PRO A 104 -9.65 0.89 -1.80
N CYS A 105 -8.90 1.69 -1.05
CA CYS A 105 -7.98 2.66 -1.61
C CYS A 105 -6.78 2.00 -2.31
N LEU A 106 -6.25 0.89 -1.79
CA LEU A 106 -5.18 0.14 -2.46
C LEU A 106 -5.67 -0.51 -3.75
N GLU A 107 -6.92 -0.97 -3.80
CA GLU A 107 -7.56 -1.47 -5.02
C GLU A 107 -7.71 -0.36 -6.08
N GLU A 108 -8.15 0.83 -5.67
CA GLU A 108 -8.21 2.00 -6.56
C GLU A 108 -6.82 2.41 -7.06
N PHE A 109 -5.80 2.39 -6.20
CA PHE A 109 -4.42 2.65 -6.60
C PHE A 109 -3.95 1.67 -7.68
N ILE A 110 -4.27 0.38 -7.56
CA ILE A 110 -3.96 -0.62 -8.59
C ILE A 110 -4.58 -0.25 -9.94
N GLN A 111 -5.82 0.26 -9.94
CA GLN A 111 -6.46 0.69 -11.20
C GLN A 111 -5.72 1.88 -11.82
N VAL A 112 -5.43 2.91 -11.02
CA VAL A 112 -4.70 4.10 -11.50
C VAL A 112 -3.33 3.73 -12.06
N MET A 113 -2.57 2.91 -11.34
CA MET A 113 -1.26 2.47 -11.81
C MET A 113 -1.33 1.50 -12.99
N GLY A 114 -2.38 0.67 -13.06
CA GLY A 114 -2.66 -0.21 -14.19
C GLY A 114 -2.86 0.59 -15.48
N SER A 115 -3.72 1.62 -15.45
CA SER A 115 -3.93 2.51 -16.61
C SER A 115 -2.63 3.19 -17.04
N TRP A 116 -1.83 3.70 -16.08
CA TRP A 116 -0.54 4.29 -16.39
C TRP A 116 0.43 3.30 -17.06
N LEU A 117 0.52 2.06 -16.57
CA LEU A 117 1.38 1.02 -17.17
C LEU A 117 0.93 0.65 -18.58
N GLU A 118 -0.38 0.55 -18.83
CA GLU A 118 -0.92 0.26 -20.16
C GLU A 118 -0.59 1.38 -21.16
N GLU A 119 -0.73 2.65 -20.77
CA GLU A 119 -0.33 3.80 -21.59
C GLU A 119 1.17 3.75 -21.93
N LYS A 120 2.01 3.40 -20.95
CA LYS A 120 3.45 3.26 -21.18
C LYS A 120 3.79 2.14 -22.15
N LEU A 121 3.16 0.97 -22.01
CA LEU A 121 3.38 -0.17 -22.91
C LEU A 121 2.95 0.13 -24.36
N GLN A 122 1.92 0.96 -24.56
CA GLN A 122 1.48 1.37 -25.90
C GLN A 122 2.39 2.44 -26.52
N SER A 123 3.15 3.16 -25.70
CA SER A 123 4.08 4.22 -26.13
C SER A 123 5.51 3.72 -26.43
N MET A 124 5.78 2.43 -26.19
CA MET A 124 7.05 1.74 -26.49
C MET A 124 7.04 1.14 -27.90
#